data_AF-A0A543DWB5-F1
#
_entry.id   AF-A0A543DWB5-F1
#
_cell.length_a   1.000
_cell.length_b   1.000
_cell.length_c   1.000
_cell.angle_alpha   90.00
_cell.angle_beta   90.00
_cell.angle_gamma   90.00
#
_symmetry.space_group_name_H-M   'P 1'
#
loop_
_entity.id
_entity.type
_entity.pdbx_description
1 polymer ?
#
loop_
_entity_poly.entity_id
_entity_poly.type
_entity_poly.pdbx_seq_one_letter_code
_entity_poly.pdbx_strand_id
1 'polypeptide(L)'
;MAKVLYSVTMSLDGFIAGPGGDMSWLTPFLGPDPLVTELISRTGAILVGGRTFRGDSPHRGTEAEGQVFGGGWSGPQFVLTSRPPREPLPGFTFVTDLQEAVTAARAAAGDGYVDVLGARTARSCLEAGVLDEVLTCIAPVLLGDGVRLFDHPGGTTVALERMDVSHTPLSTNIWYRVAR
;
A
#
# COMPACT_ATOMS: atom_id res chain seq x y z
N MET A 1 -0.07 -19.69 -3.76
CA MET A 1 0.86 -18.60 -4.17
C MET A 1 0.26 -17.30 -3.70
N ALA A 2 0.98 -16.57 -2.85
CA ALA A 2 0.52 -15.30 -2.29
C ALA A 2 0.05 -14.34 -3.37
N LYS A 3 -1.03 -13.62 -3.11
CA LYS A 3 -1.56 -12.58 -4.01
C LYS A 3 -0.86 -11.25 -3.76
N VAL A 4 -0.69 -10.45 -4.80
CA VAL A 4 -0.18 -9.07 -4.68
C VAL A 4 -1.37 -8.13 -4.59
N LEU A 5 -1.49 -7.46 -3.44
CA LEU A 5 -2.56 -6.54 -3.11
C LEU A 5 -1.99 -5.12 -3.05
N TYR A 6 -2.73 -4.15 -3.57
CA TYR A 6 -2.52 -2.75 -3.24
C TYR A 6 -3.58 -2.32 -2.23
N SER A 7 -3.22 -2.20 -0.95
CA SER A 7 -4.11 -1.70 0.11
C SER A 7 -3.74 -0.26 0.50
N VAL A 8 -4.74 0.63 0.64
CA VAL A 8 -4.50 2.05 0.90
C VAL A 8 -5.75 2.79 1.38
N THR A 9 -5.54 3.83 2.19
CA THR A 9 -6.58 4.83 2.50
C THR A 9 -6.46 6.03 1.56
N MET A 10 -7.59 6.50 1.05
CA MET A 10 -7.67 7.57 0.06
C MET A 10 -8.74 8.60 0.45
N SER A 11 -8.52 9.87 0.16
CA SER A 11 -9.55 10.90 0.19
C SER A 11 -10.61 10.67 -0.90
N LEU A 12 -11.78 11.28 -0.77
CA LEU A 12 -12.88 11.11 -1.74
C LEU A 12 -12.51 11.62 -3.14
N ASP A 13 -11.66 12.63 -3.25
CA ASP A 13 -11.16 13.21 -4.51
C ASP A 13 -9.92 12.52 -5.08
N GLY A 14 -9.50 11.40 -4.48
CA GLY A 14 -8.56 10.48 -5.11
C GLY A 14 -7.11 10.54 -4.63
N PHE A 15 -6.83 11.16 -3.49
CA PHE A 15 -5.47 11.38 -2.98
C PHE A 15 -5.15 10.48 -1.77
N ILE A 16 -3.94 9.92 -1.75
CA ILE A 16 -3.44 9.02 -0.70
C ILE A 16 -2.39 9.67 0.21
N ALA A 17 -1.92 10.85 -0.18
CA ALA A 17 -1.06 11.73 0.61
C ALA A 17 -1.32 13.17 0.15
N GLY A 18 -1.18 14.14 1.06
CA GLY A 18 -1.26 15.56 0.72
C GLY A 18 -0.04 16.05 -0.06
N PRO A 19 0.02 17.36 -0.37
CA PRO A 19 1.18 17.98 -1.01
C PRO A 19 2.49 17.67 -0.27
N GLY A 20 3.57 17.40 -1.01
CA GLY A 20 4.84 16.99 -0.43
C GLY A 20 4.86 15.57 0.16
N GLY A 21 3.76 14.82 0.07
CA GLY A 21 3.62 13.49 0.68
C GLY A 21 3.16 13.53 2.13
N ASP A 22 2.52 14.62 2.57
CA ASP A 22 1.97 14.77 3.93
C ASP A 22 0.98 13.66 4.25
N MET A 23 1.18 13.01 5.40
CA MET A 23 0.31 11.95 5.91
C MET A 23 -0.49 12.38 7.14
N SER A 24 -0.33 13.60 7.64
CA SER A 24 -1.02 14.10 8.84
C SER A 24 -2.54 14.17 8.68
N TRP A 25 -3.02 14.33 7.44
CA TRP A 25 -4.45 14.33 7.11
C TRP A 25 -5.16 13.02 7.49
N LEU A 26 -4.43 11.89 7.54
CA LEU A 26 -5.00 10.56 7.76
C LEU A 26 -5.31 10.30 9.25
N THR A 27 -4.57 10.93 10.16
CA THR A 27 -4.67 10.68 11.62
C THR A 27 -6.11 10.73 12.17
N PRO A 28 -6.99 11.70 11.80
CA PRO A 28 -8.37 11.74 12.28
C PRO A 28 -9.27 10.60 11.78
N PHE A 29 -8.84 9.88 10.75
CA PHE A 29 -9.59 8.80 10.10
C PHE A 29 -9.04 7.42 10.43
N LEU A 30 -7.99 7.34 11.26
CA LEU A 30 -7.52 6.08 11.81
C LEU A 30 -8.52 5.58 12.86
N GLY A 31 -8.93 4.32 12.72
CA GLY A 31 -9.87 3.69 13.64
C GLY A 31 -9.94 2.18 13.42
N PRO A 32 -10.69 1.48 14.29
CA PRO A 32 -10.88 0.04 14.16
C PRO A 32 -11.65 -0.28 12.88
N ASP A 33 -11.06 -1.15 12.07
CA ASP A 33 -11.67 -1.66 10.85
C ASP A 33 -11.47 -3.18 10.80
N PRO A 34 -12.55 -3.98 10.91
CA PRO A 34 -12.46 -5.44 10.89
C PRO A 34 -11.83 -5.99 9.60
N LEU A 35 -12.08 -5.34 8.46
CA LEU A 35 -11.53 -5.77 7.16
C LEU A 35 -10.02 -5.58 7.13
N VAL A 36 -9.55 -4.41 7.57
CA VAL A 36 -8.11 -4.11 7.66
C VAL A 36 -7.43 -5.03 8.68
N THR A 37 -8.09 -5.31 9.80
CA THR A 37 -7.58 -6.24 10.82
C THR A 37 -7.40 -7.65 10.26
N GLU A 38 -8.38 -8.15 9.51
CA GLU A 38 -8.26 -9.44 8.82
C GLU A 38 -7.12 -9.40 7.79
N LEU A 39 -7.03 -8.35 6.98
CA LEU A 39 -5.96 -8.19 6.00
C LEU A 39 -4.58 -8.24 6.65
N ILE A 40 -4.37 -7.52 7.76
CA ILE A 40 -3.12 -7.52 8.51
C ILE A 40 -2.74 -8.96 8.91
N SER A 41 -3.70 -9.74 9.41
CA SER A 41 -3.45 -11.13 9.81
C SER A 41 -3.07 -12.06 8.65
N ARG A 42 -3.46 -11.70 7.42
CA ARG A 42 -3.20 -12.46 6.19
C ARG A 42 -2.03 -11.91 5.39
N THR A 43 -1.44 -10.80 5.80
CA THR A 43 -0.28 -10.18 5.14
C THR A 43 0.98 -10.92 5.55
N GLY A 44 1.63 -11.55 4.58
CA GLY A 44 2.86 -12.32 4.81
C GLY A 44 4.13 -11.54 4.45
N ALA A 45 4.04 -10.52 3.60
CA ALA A 45 5.16 -9.64 3.28
C ALA A 45 4.69 -8.25 2.82
N ILE A 46 5.56 -7.26 2.95
CA ILE A 46 5.35 -5.90 2.42
C ILE A 46 6.28 -5.65 1.24
N LEU A 47 5.74 -5.07 0.16
CA LEU A 47 6.51 -4.49 -0.94
C LEU A 47 6.31 -2.97 -0.97
N VAL A 48 7.29 -2.21 -0.51
CA VAL A 48 7.19 -0.76 -0.38
C VAL A 48 8.07 -0.04 -1.39
N GLY A 49 7.55 1.01 -2.03
CA GLY A 49 8.35 1.87 -2.90
C GLY A 49 9.35 2.72 -2.12
N GLY A 50 10.54 2.93 -2.65
CA GLY A 50 11.60 3.70 -1.99
C GLY A 50 11.29 5.18 -1.71
N ARG A 51 10.20 5.74 -2.29
CA ARG A 51 9.65 7.04 -1.90
C ARG A 51 8.78 6.93 -0.67
N THR A 52 7.88 5.95 -0.63
CA THR A 52 7.01 5.66 0.52
C THR A 52 7.82 5.24 1.74
N PHE A 53 8.86 4.42 1.56
CA PHE A 53 9.78 4.02 2.62
C PHE A 53 10.49 5.21 3.30
N ARG A 54 10.80 6.27 2.54
CA ARG A 54 11.41 7.52 3.04
C ARG A 54 10.37 8.63 3.28
N GLY A 55 9.09 8.30 3.12
CA GLY A 55 8.00 9.24 3.14
C GLY A 55 7.59 9.62 4.55
N ASP A 56 6.58 10.48 4.62
CA ASP A 56 5.96 10.85 5.88
C ASP A 56 5.12 9.71 6.47
N SER A 57 4.81 9.79 7.77
CA SER A 57 3.98 8.81 8.47
C SER A 57 2.79 9.51 9.15
N PRO A 58 1.58 8.91 9.14
CA PRO A 58 0.46 9.42 9.92
C PRO A 58 0.71 9.35 11.44
N HIS A 59 1.75 8.60 11.85
CA HIS A 59 2.21 8.43 13.23
C HIS A 59 3.47 9.24 13.55
N ARG A 60 3.84 10.22 12.72
CA ARG A 60 5.04 11.06 12.93
C ARG A 60 5.04 11.66 14.34
N GLY A 61 6.17 11.54 15.04
CA GLY A 61 6.34 12.01 16.41
C GLY A 61 5.76 11.09 17.48
N THR A 62 5.39 9.85 17.14
CA THR A 62 4.88 8.84 18.07
C THR A 62 5.74 7.58 18.03
N GLU A 63 5.56 6.65 18.98
CA GLU A 63 6.28 5.37 19.02
C GLU A 63 6.01 4.48 17.79
N ALA A 64 4.88 4.69 17.11
CA ALA A 64 4.49 3.97 15.89
C ALA A 64 5.06 4.60 14.59
N GLU A 65 5.89 5.63 14.68
CA GLU A 65 6.52 6.23 13.51
C GLU A 65 7.38 5.20 12.75
N GLY A 66 7.19 5.14 11.42
CA GLY A 66 7.87 4.17 10.55
C GLY A 66 7.39 2.72 10.67
N GLN A 67 6.40 2.42 11.54
CA GLN A 67 5.85 1.08 11.68
C GLN A 67 4.69 0.86 10.69
N VAL A 68 4.70 -0.30 10.02
CA VAL A 68 3.61 -0.69 9.12
C VAL A 68 2.35 -0.97 9.95
N PHE A 69 1.20 -0.51 9.47
CA PHE A 69 -0.09 -0.61 10.17
C PHE A 69 -0.04 -0.09 11.63
N GLY A 70 0.73 0.98 11.89
CA GLY A 70 0.86 1.55 13.22
C GLY A 70 1.44 0.59 14.27
N GLY A 71 2.22 -0.40 13.83
CA GLY A 71 2.80 -1.42 14.69
C GLY A 71 1.98 -2.70 14.85
N GLY A 72 0.82 -2.78 14.21
CA GLY A 72 -0.03 -3.97 14.23
C GLY A 72 0.52 -5.17 13.45
N TRP A 73 1.64 -5.01 12.74
CA TRP A 73 2.23 -6.05 11.90
C TRP A 73 3.76 -6.05 11.98
N SER A 74 4.34 -7.25 11.86
CA SER A 74 5.77 -7.45 11.69
C SER A 74 6.02 -8.59 10.71
N GLY A 75 7.08 -8.47 9.91
CA GLY A 75 7.44 -9.48 8.93
C GLY A 75 8.43 -8.95 7.88
N PRO A 76 8.70 -9.76 6.84
CA PRO A 76 9.63 -9.40 5.76
C PRO A 76 9.17 -8.18 4.97
N GLN A 77 10.06 -7.19 4.83
CA GLN A 77 9.79 -5.97 4.05
C GLN A 77 10.80 -5.84 2.90
N PHE A 78 10.27 -5.64 1.70
CA PHE A 78 11.04 -5.46 0.46
C PHE A 78 10.88 -4.02 -0.01
N VAL A 79 11.99 -3.30 -0.13
CA VAL A 79 12.01 -1.90 -0.55
C VAL A 79 12.48 -1.80 -2.00
N LEU A 80 11.56 -1.51 -2.91
CA LEU A 80 11.88 -1.29 -4.33
C LEU A 80 12.45 0.12 -4.52
N THR A 81 13.76 0.23 -4.75
CA THR A 81 14.46 1.52 -4.86
C THR A 81 15.68 1.45 -5.76
N SER A 82 15.90 2.47 -6.59
CA SER A 82 17.17 2.65 -7.33
C SER A 82 18.33 3.17 -6.47
N ARG A 83 18.03 3.57 -5.22
CA ARG A 83 18.99 4.13 -4.26
C ARG A 83 18.92 3.36 -2.95
N PRO A 84 19.49 2.15 -2.88
CA PRO A 84 19.63 1.41 -1.62
C PRO A 84 20.58 2.15 -0.67
N PRO A 85 20.43 1.97 0.65
CA PRO A 85 21.40 2.48 1.61
C PRO A 85 22.77 1.79 1.42
N ARG A 86 23.85 2.46 1.84
CA ARG A 86 25.20 1.87 1.81
C ARG A 86 25.36 0.73 2.82
N GLU A 87 24.69 0.87 3.96
CA GLU A 87 24.68 -0.12 5.03
C GLU A 87 23.33 -0.85 5.04
N PRO A 88 23.30 -2.16 5.27
CA PRO A 88 22.05 -2.91 5.43
C PRO A 88 21.22 -2.35 6.59
N LEU A 89 19.92 -2.23 6.39
CA LEU A 89 18.98 -1.89 7.46
C LEU A 89 18.28 -3.17 7.94
N PRO A 90 18.40 -3.54 9.23
CA PRO A 90 17.76 -4.74 9.76
C PRO A 90 16.26 -4.75 9.48
N GLY A 91 15.74 -5.91 9.04
CA GLY A 91 14.32 -6.08 8.72
C GLY A 91 13.91 -5.64 7.32
N PHE A 92 14.81 -5.04 6.54
CA PHE A 92 14.53 -4.57 5.17
C PHE A 92 15.45 -5.25 4.14
N THR A 93 14.84 -5.70 3.04
CA THR A 93 15.57 -6.15 1.85
C THR A 93 15.40 -5.10 0.75
N PHE A 94 16.49 -4.48 0.32
CA PHE A 94 16.46 -3.48 -0.75
C PHE A 94 16.65 -4.15 -2.10
N VAL A 95 15.72 -3.92 -3.02
CA VAL A 95 15.71 -4.52 -4.36
C VAL A 95 15.59 -3.41 -5.41
N THR A 96 16.25 -3.56 -6.54
CA THR A 96 16.25 -2.57 -7.64
C THR A 96 15.32 -2.95 -8.78
N ASP A 97 15.02 -4.25 -8.93
CA ASP A 97 14.15 -4.81 -9.95
C ASP A 97 12.78 -5.21 -9.38
N LEU A 98 11.71 -4.93 -10.14
CA LEU A 98 10.34 -5.22 -9.70
C LEU A 98 10.06 -6.73 -9.66
N GLN A 99 10.50 -7.48 -10.67
CA GLN A 99 10.20 -8.90 -10.78
C GLN A 99 10.91 -9.69 -9.68
N GLU A 100 12.17 -9.35 -9.40
CA GLU A 100 12.91 -9.87 -8.25
C GLU A 100 12.18 -9.56 -6.93
N ALA A 101 11.76 -8.30 -6.73
CA ALA A 101 11.07 -7.88 -5.52
C ALA A 101 9.75 -8.64 -5.31
N VAL A 102 8.93 -8.77 -6.35
CA VAL A 102 7.65 -9.50 -6.29
C VAL A 102 7.88 -10.99 -6.06
N THR A 103 8.88 -11.59 -6.70
CA THR A 103 9.22 -13.01 -6.52
C THR A 103 9.63 -13.30 -5.08
N ALA A 104 10.56 -12.50 -4.53
CA ALA A 104 11.02 -12.64 -3.16
C ALA A 104 9.89 -12.39 -2.15
N ALA A 105 9.06 -11.36 -2.38
CA ALA A 105 7.92 -11.06 -1.52
C ALA A 105 6.86 -12.16 -1.54
N ARG A 106 6.51 -12.72 -2.72
CA ARG A 106 5.55 -13.84 -2.82
C ARG A 106 6.08 -15.09 -2.11
N ALA A 107 7.37 -15.38 -2.23
CA ALA A 107 8.00 -16.50 -1.52
C ALA A 107 7.92 -16.31 0.00
N ALA A 108 8.22 -15.10 0.49
CA ALA A 108 8.11 -14.76 1.90
C ALA A 108 6.67 -14.79 2.42
N ALA A 109 5.70 -14.38 1.60
CA ALA A 109 4.30 -14.31 2.00
C ALA A 109 3.55 -15.65 2.03
N GLY A 110 4.10 -16.71 1.42
CA GLY A 110 3.48 -18.04 1.40
C GLY A 110 2.14 -18.06 0.66
N ASP A 111 1.05 -18.34 1.38
CA ASP A 111 -0.32 -18.34 0.85
C ASP A 111 -1.13 -17.08 1.24
N GLY A 112 -0.48 -16.12 1.90
CA GLY A 112 -1.09 -14.84 2.29
C GLY A 112 -1.06 -13.77 1.20
N TYR A 113 -0.91 -12.52 1.64
CA TYR A 113 -0.76 -11.35 0.77
C TYR A 113 0.67 -10.80 0.79
N VAL A 114 1.12 -10.37 -0.38
CA VAL A 114 2.13 -9.31 -0.52
C VAL A 114 1.37 -7.99 -0.59
N ASP A 115 1.45 -7.18 0.46
CA ASP A 115 0.81 -5.85 0.44
C ASP A 115 1.76 -4.78 -0.09
N VAL A 116 1.29 -4.04 -1.09
CA VAL A 116 2.07 -3.06 -1.85
C VAL A 116 1.81 -1.68 -1.30
N LEU A 117 2.87 -1.01 -0.85
CA LEU A 117 2.79 0.35 -0.33
C LEU A 117 3.40 1.34 -1.31
N GLY A 118 2.56 2.27 -1.78
CA GLY A 118 2.95 3.41 -2.63
C GLY A 118 2.40 3.34 -4.05
N ALA A 119 1.77 4.43 -4.49
CA ALA A 119 1.08 4.53 -5.79
C ALA A 119 1.96 4.16 -7.00
N ARG A 120 3.23 4.60 -7.03
CA ARG A 120 4.14 4.28 -8.15
C ARG A 120 4.47 2.79 -8.21
N THR A 121 4.70 2.15 -7.07
CA THR A 121 4.99 0.71 -7.00
C THR A 121 3.76 -0.09 -7.41
N ALA A 122 2.58 0.28 -6.90
CA ALA A 122 1.31 -0.34 -7.29
C ALA A 122 1.05 -0.22 -8.81
N ARG A 123 1.29 0.96 -9.39
CA ARG A 123 1.24 1.15 -10.84
C ARG A 123 2.21 0.24 -11.59
N SER A 124 3.46 0.15 -11.17
CA SER A 124 4.43 -0.75 -11.82
C SER A 124 4.00 -2.23 -11.70
N CYS A 125 3.42 -2.65 -10.57
CA CYS A 125 2.83 -3.99 -10.43
C CYS A 125 1.67 -4.21 -11.40
N LEU A 126 0.81 -3.20 -11.62
CA LEU A 126 -0.30 -3.29 -12.56
C LEU A 126 0.21 -3.37 -14.01
N GLU A 127 1.14 -2.50 -14.40
CA GLU A 127 1.74 -2.47 -15.74
C GLU A 127 2.47 -3.79 -16.07
N ALA A 128 3.07 -4.44 -15.07
CA ALA A 128 3.70 -5.76 -15.21
C ALA A 128 2.71 -6.94 -15.15
N GLY A 129 1.41 -6.69 -14.99
CA GLY A 129 0.37 -7.74 -14.91
C GLY A 129 0.41 -8.59 -13.63
N VAL A 130 1.15 -8.14 -12.61
CA VAL A 130 1.34 -8.89 -11.36
C VAL A 130 0.48 -8.41 -10.20
N LEU A 131 -0.23 -7.28 -10.33
CA LEU A 131 -1.20 -6.82 -9.34
C LEU A 131 -2.47 -7.68 -9.42
N ASP A 132 -2.85 -8.32 -8.31
CA ASP A 132 -3.99 -9.24 -8.25
C ASP A 132 -5.26 -8.52 -7.72
N GLU A 133 -5.11 -7.69 -6.69
CA GLU A 133 -6.23 -7.08 -5.96
C GLU A 133 -5.92 -5.63 -5.55
N VAL A 134 -6.98 -4.83 -5.36
CA VAL A 134 -6.90 -3.45 -4.86
C VAL A 134 -7.94 -3.28 -3.76
N LEU A 135 -7.49 -2.88 -2.57
CA LEU A 135 -8.35 -2.48 -1.45
C LEU A 135 -8.20 -0.98 -1.21
N THR A 136 -9.30 -0.24 -1.32
CA THR A 136 -9.32 1.20 -1.05
C THR A 136 -10.27 1.52 0.08
N CYS A 137 -9.74 2.09 1.17
CA CYS A 137 -10.51 2.66 2.26
C CYS A 137 -10.72 4.16 1.96
N ILE A 138 -11.93 4.57 1.63
CA ILE A 138 -12.25 5.95 1.25
C ILE A 138 -12.64 6.74 2.49
N ALA A 139 -11.78 7.66 2.91
CA ALA A 139 -12.02 8.58 4.02
C ALA A 139 -12.94 9.74 3.59
N PRO A 140 -13.83 10.25 4.47
CA PRO A 140 -14.80 11.29 4.16
C PRO A 140 -14.17 12.70 4.15
N VAL A 141 -13.15 12.91 3.32
CA VAL A 141 -12.40 14.17 3.20
C VAL A 141 -12.04 14.44 1.74
N LEU A 142 -11.92 15.72 1.38
CA LEU A 142 -11.37 16.19 0.11
C LEU A 142 -10.02 16.88 0.42
N LEU A 143 -8.92 16.41 -0.17
CA LEU A 143 -7.59 17.00 0.06
C LEU A 143 -7.25 18.11 -0.94
N GLY A 144 -7.88 18.09 -2.11
CA GLY A 144 -7.69 19.06 -3.19
C GLY A 144 -6.43 18.84 -4.03
N ASP A 145 -5.34 18.37 -3.44
CA ASP A 145 -4.06 18.11 -4.12
C ASP A 145 -3.19 17.08 -3.36
N GLY A 146 -2.15 16.57 -4.03
CA GLY A 146 -1.16 15.67 -3.46
C GLY A 146 -0.86 14.46 -4.34
N VAL A 147 -0.63 13.31 -3.71
CA VAL A 147 -0.33 12.06 -4.41
C VAL A 147 -1.64 11.35 -4.72
N ARG A 148 -1.99 11.19 -5.99
CA ARG A 148 -3.16 10.42 -6.41
C ARG A 148 -2.98 8.92 -6.10
N LEU A 149 -4.09 8.24 -5.76
CA LEU A 149 -4.16 6.79 -5.63
C LEU A 149 -3.57 6.09 -6.86
N PHE A 150 -4.00 6.57 -8.03
CA PHE A 150 -3.57 6.02 -9.29
C PHE A 150 -3.40 7.15 -10.32
N ASP A 151 -2.16 7.42 -10.69
CA ASP A 151 -1.79 8.37 -11.73
C ASP A 151 -1.11 7.62 -12.89
N HIS A 152 -1.85 7.38 -13.97
CA HIS A 152 -1.42 6.58 -15.12
C HIS A 152 -1.75 7.27 -16.46
N PRO A 153 -1.13 8.43 -16.74
CA PRO A 153 -1.30 9.11 -18.01
C PRO A 153 -0.80 8.22 -19.16
N GLY A 154 -1.60 8.11 -20.22
CA GLY A 154 -1.30 7.25 -21.38
C GLY A 154 -1.50 5.75 -21.13
N GLY A 155 -2.08 5.38 -20.00
CA GLY A 155 -2.40 4.01 -19.64
C GLY A 155 -3.56 3.40 -20.43
N THR A 156 -3.80 2.11 -20.19
CA THR A 156 -4.96 1.38 -20.70
C THR A 156 -6.06 1.29 -19.65
N THR A 157 -7.29 1.06 -20.11
CA THR A 157 -8.41 0.72 -19.21
C THR A 157 -8.16 -0.65 -18.58
N VAL A 158 -8.18 -0.71 -17.25
CA VAL A 158 -8.11 -1.95 -16.48
C VAL A 158 -9.48 -2.25 -15.91
N ALA A 159 -10.03 -3.41 -16.26
CA ALA A 159 -11.29 -3.87 -15.71
C ALA A 159 -11.08 -4.41 -14.29
N LEU A 160 -12.01 -4.08 -13.40
CA LEU A 160 -11.99 -4.51 -12.00
C LEU A 160 -13.30 -5.23 -11.66
N GLU A 161 -13.19 -6.34 -10.93
CA GLU A 161 -14.32 -7.08 -10.40
C GLU A 161 -14.47 -6.80 -8.92
N ARG A 162 -15.64 -6.32 -8.49
CA ARG A 162 -15.91 -6.03 -7.08
C ARG A 162 -15.99 -7.33 -6.30
N MET A 163 -15.13 -7.46 -5.29
CA MET A 163 -15.11 -8.60 -4.39
C MET A 163 -15.93 -8.31 -3.12
N ASP A 164 -15.75 -7.12 -2.54
CA ASP A 164 -16.41 -6.73 -1.28
C ASP A 164 -16.64 -5.22 -1.19
N VAL A 165 -17.65 -4.84 -0.39
CA VAL A 165 -17.92 -3.47 0.05
C VAL A 165 -18.32 -3.50 1.51
N SER A 166 -17.57 -2.80 2.34
CA SER A 166 -17.88 -2.61 3.76
C SER A 166 -17.67 -1.15 4.15
N HIS A 167 -18.06 -0.79 5.37
CA HIS A 167 -17.85 0.57 5.86
C HIS A 167 -17.65 0.57 7.37
N THR A 168 -16.99 1.63 7.84
CA THR A 168 -16.90 2.04 9.24
C THR A 168 -17.43 3.47 9.34
N PRO A 169 -17.55 4.06 10.55
CA PRO A 169 -17.85 5.48 10.68
C PRO A 169 -16.82 6.41 10.02
N LEU A 170 -15.59 5.93 9.78
CA LEU A 170 -14.46 6.74 9.29
C LEU A 170 -14.06 6.42 7.84
N SER A 171 -14.61 5.36 7.23
CA SER A 171 -14.24 4.94 5.88
C SER A 171 -15.34 4.13 5.17
N THR A 172 -15.37 4.22 3.83
CA THR A 172 -16.02 3.22 2.98
C THR A 172 -14.96 2.38 2.29
N ASN A 173 -14.98 1.07 2.52
CA ASN A 173 -13.98 0.15 1.99
C ASN A 173 -14.51 -0.52 0.74
N ILE A 174 -13.71 -0.53 -0.33
CA ILE A 174 -14.05 -1.23 -1.56
C ILE A 174 -12.88 -2.10 -1.97
N TRP A 175 -13.14 -3.39 -2.15
CA TRP A 175 -12.14 -4.38 -2.55
C TRP A 175 -12.46 -4.90 -3.94
N TYR A 176 -11.48 -4.80 -4.84
CA TYR A 176 -11.55 -5.28 -6.21
C TYR A 176 -10.49 -6.32 -6.52
N ARG A 177 -10.82 -7.23 -7.44
CA ARG A 177 -9.87 -8.03 -8.20
C ARG A 177 -9.55 -7.35 -9.53
N VAL A 178 -8.30 -7.41 -9.97
CA VAL A 178 -7.91 -7.04 -11.33
C VAL A 178 -8.34 -8.13 -12.30
N ALA A 179 -9.21 -7.80 -13.25
CA ALA A 179 -9.64 -8.74 -14.29
C ALA A 179 -8.50 -8.99 -15.29
N ARG A 180 -8.41 -10.22 -15.78
CA ARG A 180 -7.39 -10.67 -16.75
C ARG A 180 -8.06 -11.22 -18.00
#